data_AF-A0A7J4KTY2-F1
#
_entry.id   AF-A0A7J4KTY2-F1
#
_cell.length_a   1.000
_cell.length_b   1.000
_cell.length_c   1.000
_cell.angle_alpha   90.00
_cell.angle_beta   90.00
_cell.angle_gamma   90.00
#
_symmetry.space_group_name_H-M   'P 1'
#
loop_
_entity.id
_entity.type
_entity.pdbx_description
1 polymer ?
#
loop_
_entity_poly.entity_id
_entity_poly.type
_entity_poly.pdbx_seq_one_letter_code
_entity_poly.pdbx_strand_id
1 'polypeptide(L)'
;MNSCGTISERSVANRPFGRLLALSFLFIAIFAGSAYAKAAVLNVTSPDADATYKAGAVINITVTFNESVGVLSGTPTLTLNTGTIKRNATYSSGSVSNTLTFTYTVVAGDNSSDLDYLNTTALQPVGSIGNFDTGSANLTLVEPGAEGSLSFNKAIVIDTISPTISAVNT
;
A
#
# COMPACT_ATOMS: atom_id res chain seq x y z
N MET A 1 -64.91 16.91 21.87
CA MET A 1 -63.94 16.80 20.76
C MET A 1 -64.30 17.89 19.75
N ASN A 2 -63.31 18.47 19.08
CA ASN A 2 -63.35 19.68 18.22
C ASN A 2 -62.99 20.97 18.98
N SER A 3 -61.77 21.48 18.82
CA SER A 3 -61.50 22.53 17.83
C SER A 3 -60.08 23.06 17.97
N CYS A 4 -59.40 23.12 16.82
CA CYS A 4 -58.06 23.64 16.59
C CYS A 4 -58.03 25.17 16.78
N GLY A 5 -56.99 25.67 17.45
CA GLY A 5 -56.72 27.11 17.60
C GLY A 5 -55.39 27.48 16.96
N THR A 6 -55.47 28.11 15.80
CA THR A 6 -54.38 28.70 15.00
C THR A 6 -53.66 29.80 15.79
N ILE A 7 -52.33 29.73 15.90
CA ILE A 7 -51.53 30.82 16.48
C ILE A 7 -51.16 31.81 15.37
N SER A 8 -51.69 33.02 15.50
CA SER A 8 -51.36 34.20 14.69
C SER A 8 -49.96 34.71 15.07
N GLU A 9 -49.04 34.75 14.11
CA GLU A 9 -47.74 35.42 14.27
C GLU A 9 -47.94 36.91 14.50
N ARG A 10 -47.67 37.38 15.73
CA ARG A 10 -47.54 38.80 16.03
C ARG A 10 -46.06 39.14 16.22
N SER A 11 -45.53 39.81 15.22
CA SER A 11 -44.43 40.78 15.26
C SER A 11 -43.97 41.13 16.68
N VAL A 12 -42.80 40.62 17.08
CA VAL A 12 -42.10 41.12 18.27
C VAL A 12 -41.03 42.10 17.81
N ALA A 13 -41.29 43.36 18.15
CA ALA A 13 -40.45 44.51 17.93
C ALA A 13 -39.06 44.37 18.57
N ASN A 14 -38.07 44.86 17.82
CA ASN A 14 -36.72 45.19 18.23
C ASN A 14 -36.68 45.98 19.57
N ARG A 15 -35.94 45.47 20.57
CA ARG A 15 -35.63 46.21 21.82
C ARG A 15 -34.15 46.07 22.20
N PRO A 16 -33.52 47.14 22.78
CA PRO A 16 -32.08 47.33 22.76
C PRO A 16 -31.29 46.71 23.95
N PHE A 17 -30.08 46.26 23.61
CA PHE A 17 -28.84 46.05 24.38
C PHE A 17 -28.90 45.90 25.91
N GLY A 18 -28.64 44.67 26.38
CA GLY A 18 -28.29 44.36 27.76
C GLY A 18 -27.38 43.13 27.86
N ARG A 19 -26.08 43.39 28.05
CA ARG A 19 -25.03 42.48 28.57
C ARG A 19 -24.68 41.22 27.75
N LEU A 20 -23.70 41.40 26.85
CA LEU A 20 -22.94 40.36 26.19
C LEU A 20 -22.16 39.53 27.22
N LEU A 21 -22.68 38.37 27.62
CA LEU A 21 -21.83 37.28 28.10
C LEU A 21 -21.19 36.66 26.86
N ALA A 22 -19.98 37.09 26.53
CA ALA A 22 -19.14 36.32 25.61
C ALA A 22 -18.75 35.02 26.34
N LEU A 23 -19.64 34.02 26.32
CA LEU A 23 -19.23 32.64 26.46
C LEU A 23 -18.22 32.41 25.32
N SER A 24 -16.98 32.15 25.70
CA SER A 24 -15.89 31.78 24.83
C SER A 24 -16.24 30.51 24.07
N PHE A 25 -16.99 30.64 22.97
CA PHE A 25 -17.12 29.60 21.98
C PHE A 25 -15.84 29.60 21.15
N LEU A 26 -14.90 28.83 21.67
CA LEU A 26 -13.85 28.10 20.99
C LEU A 26 -13.80 28.35 19.47
N PHE A 27 -12.70 28.96 19.04
CA PHE A 27 -12.22 28.88 17.67
C PHE A 27 -12.30 27.43 17.19
N ILE A 28 -13.22 27.11 16.27
CA ILE A 28 -12.93 26.09 15.28
C ILE A 28 -13.03 26.80 13.94
N ALA A 29 -11.84 27.12 13.43
CA ALA A 29 -11.66 27.46 12.04
C ALA A 29 -12.24 26.33 11.17
N ILE A 30 -12.92 26.75 10.12
CA ILE A 30 -13.30 25.94 8.97
C ILE A 30 -12.13 25.04 8.56
N PHE A 31 -12.33 23.71 8.51
CA PHE A 31 -11.57 22.85 7.61
C PHE A 31 -12.45 22.50 6.42
N ALA A 32 -12.46 23.37 5.43
CA ALA A 32 -12.56 22.86 4.07
C ALA A 32 -11.21 22.19 3.76
N GLY A 33 -11.22 20.93 3.34
CA GLY A 33 -10.18 20.46 2.42
C GLY A 33 -8.95 19.79 2.99
N SER A 34 -9.09 18.82 3.89
CA SER A 34 -8.22 17.64 3.76
C SER A 34 -9.06 16.55 3.13
N ALA A 35 -9.06 16.49 1.80
CA ALA A 35 -9.35 15.21 1.15
C ALA A 35 -8.30 14.24 1.71
N TYR A 36 -8.74 13.25 2.47
CA TYR A 36 -7.83 12.23 2.99
C TYR A 36 -7.27 11.49 1.77
N ALA A 37 -5.97 11.63 1.53
CA ALA A 37 -5.35 11.16 0.29
C ALA A 37 -5.32 9.63 0.31
N LYS A 38 -6.02 9.01 -0.64
CA LYS A 38 -6.12 7.55 -0.82
C LYS A 38 -4.76 6.88 -0.68
N ALA A 39 -4.74 5.75 0.02
CA ALA A 39 -3.55 4.96 0.22
C ALA A 39 -2.81 4.70 -1.09
N ALA A 40 -1.51 4.95 -1.14
CA ALA A 40 -0.66 4.80 -2.30
C ALA A 40 0.66 4.16 -1.90
N VAL A 41 1.20 3.33 -2.79
CA VAL A 41 2.51 2.71 -2.58
C VAL A 41 3.60 3.79 -2.62
N LEU A 42 4.47 3.77 -1.63
CA LEU A 42 5.62 4.66 -1.52
C LEU A 42 6.94 3.95 -1.79
N ASN A 43 7.07 2.70 -1.32
CA ASN A 43 8.35 2.02 -1.29
C ASN A 43 8.19 0.51 -1.35
N VAL A 44 9.09 -0.16 -2.07
CA VAL A 44 9.21 -1.61 -2.06
C VAL A 44 10.64 -1.98 -1.67
N THR A 45 10.81 -2.82 -0.65
CA THR A 45 12.12 -3.27 -0.20
C THR A 45 12.05 -4.72 0.29
N SER A 46 13.14 -5.22 0.88
CA SER A 46 13.22 -6.54 1.50
C SER A 46 14.00 -6.47 2.81
N PRO A 47 13.55 -7.15 3.88
CA PRO A 47 14.33 -7.29 5.11
C PRO A 47 15.49 -8.27 4.99
N ASP A 48 15.51 -9.13 3.97
CA ASP A 48 16.60 -10.10 3.79
C ASP A 48 17.87 -9.39 3.30
N ALA A 49 19.05 -9.99 3.43
CA ALA A 49 20.30 -9.32 3.06
C ALA A 49 20.47 -9.13 1.54
N ASP A 50 21.32 -8.16 1.15
CA ASP A 50 21.84 -8.11 -0.21
C ASP A 50 22.77 -9.32 -0.44
N ALA A 51 22.35 -10.23 -1.32
CA ALA A 51 23.06 -11.49 -1.54
C ALA A 51 22.60 -12.19 -2.83
N THR A 52 23.31 -13.27 -3.17
CA THR A 52 22.85 -14.26 -4.15
C THR A 52 22.04 -15.35 -3.47
N TYR A 53 20.82 -15.55 -3.96
CA TYR A 53 19.88 -16.56 -3.49
C TYR A 53 19.82 -17.72 -4.49
N LYS A 54 19.83 -18.95 -3.95
CA LYS A 54 19.72 -20.21 -4.70
C LYS A 54 18.31 -20.77 -4.61
N ALA A 55 18.00 -21.78 -5.44
CA ALA A 55 16.72 -22.46 -5.40
C ALA A 55 16.39 -22.99 -3.99
N GLY A 56 15.13 -22.84 -3.58
CA GLY A 56 14.64 -23.17 -2.25
C GLY A 56 14.78 -22.04 -1.21
N ALA A 57 15.56 -21.01 -1.51
CA ALA A 57 15.63 -19.85 -0.61
C ALA A 57 14.32 -19.06 -0.62
N VAL A 58 13.99 -18.47 0.53
CA VAL A 58 12.81 -17.63 0.71
C VAL A 58 13.24 -16.18 0.77
N ILE A 59 12.57 -15.33 -0.01
CA ILE A 59 12.77 -13.89 -0.07
C ILE A 59 11.46 -13.22 0.34
N ASN A 60 11.52 -12.42 1.41
CA ASN A 60 10.44 -11.57 1.87
C ASN A 60 10.57 -10.19 1.21
N ILE A 61 9.45 -9.64 0.78
CA ILE A 61 9.36 -8.34 0.11
C ILE A 61 8.30 -7.53 0.85
N THR A 62 8.64 -6.31 1.24
CA THR A 62 7.72 -5.39 1.92
C THR A 62 7.31 -4.27 0.99
N VAL A 63 6.00 -3.99 0.96
CA VAL A 63 5.41 -2.87 0.23
C VAL A 63 4.85 -1.90 1.26
N THR A 64 5.40 -0.69 1.30
CA THR A 64 5.00 0.37 2.22
C THR A 64 4.09 1.37 1.52
N PHE A 65 3.00 1.72 2.19
CA PHE A 65 2.00 2.69 1.79
C PHE A 65 2.12 3.98 2.62
N ASN A 66 1.59 5.08 2.10
CA ASN A 66 1.53 6.37 2.82
C ASN A 66 0.55 6.38 4.01
N GLU A 67 -0.32 5.37 4.12
CA GLU A 67 -1.23 5.16 5.24
C GLU A 67 -1.52 3.67 5.44
N SER A 68 -2.27 3.33 6.49
CA SER A 68 -2.65 1.95 6.76
C SER A 68 -3.61 1.41 5.70
N VAL A 69 -3.40 0.15 5.30
CA VAL A 69 -4.27 -0.57 4.36
C VAL A 69 -4.68 -1.93 4.94
N GLY A 70 -5.94 -2.29 4.73
CA GLY A 70 -6.48 -3.61 5.00
C GLY A 70 -6.49 -4.49 3.76
N VAL A 71 -6.16 -5.76 3.94
CA VAL A 71 -6.45 -6.84 2.99
C VAL A 71 -7.73 -7.53 3.47
N LEU A 72 -8.85 -7.27 2.78
CA LEU A 72 -10.19 -7.68 3.25
C LEU A 72 -10.64 -9.03 2.69
N SER A 73 -10.13 -9.39 1.51
CA SER A 73 -10.46 -10.64 0.83
C SER A 73 -9.37 -11.03 -0.15
N GLY A 74 -9.28 -12.32 -0.40
CA GLY A 74 -8.31 -12.93 -1.30
C GLY A 74 -6.86 -12.76 -0.86
N THR A 75 -5.93 -13.10 -1.76
CA THR A 75 -4.50 -13.14 -1.46
C THR A 75 -3.75 -12.33 -2.49
N PRO A 76 -3.39 -11.07 -2.19
CA PRO A 76 -2.64 -10.24 -3.10
C PRO A 76 -1.34 -10.90 -3.57
N THR A 77 -0.95 -10.57 -4.80
CA THR A 77 0.27 -11.07 -5.41
C THR A 77 1.10 -9.92 -5.98
N LEU A 78 2.41 -10.03 -5.86
CA LEU A 78 3.37 -9.16 -6.53
C LEU A 78 4.12 -9.96 -7.59
N THR A 79 3.92 -9.65 -8.86
CA THR A 79 4.61 -10.35 -9.95
C THR A 79 6.06 -9.87 -10.08
N LEU A 80 7.00 -10.79 -9.94
CA LEU A 80 8.43 -10.59 -9.95
C LEU A 80 9.06 -10.86 -11.33
N ASN A 81 10.11 -10.10 -11.64
CA ASN A 81 10.96 -10.27 -12.81
C ASN A 81 12.10 -11.27 -12.52
N THR A 82 11.76 -12.56 -12.47
CA THR A 82 12.67 -13.66 -12.10
C THR A 82 13.36 -14.31 -13.31
N GLY A 83 13.58 -13.55 -14.39
CA GLY A 83 14.14 -14.05 -15.66
C GLY A 83 13.05 -14.44 -16.66
N THR A 84 13.24 -15.56 -17.38
CA THR A 84 12.33 -16.00 -18.46
C THR A 84 10.90 -16.22 -17.97
N ILE A 85 10.75 -16.90 -16.83
CA ILE A 85 9.47 -17.16 -16.20
C ILE A 85 9.29 -16.13 -15.08
N LYS A 86 8.13 -15.46 -15.05
CA LYS A 86 7.76 -14.53 -13.98
C LYS A 86 7.10 -15.31 -12.85
N ARG A 87 7.42 -14.95 -11.61
CA ARG A 87 6.88 -15.59 -10.41
C ARG A 87 6.05 -14.60 -9.61
N ASN A 88 5.09 -15.09 -8.84
CA ASN A 88 4.35 -14.26 -7.91
C ASN A 88 4.92 -14.43 -6.50
N ALA A 89 5.31 -13.33 -5.87
CA ALA A 89 5.38 -13.27 -4.42
C ALA A 89 3.96 -13.16 -3.88
N THR A 90 3.65 -13.91 -2.82
CA THR A 90 2.28 -14.02 -2.28
C THR A 90 2.20 -13.29 -0.96
N TYR A 91 1.13 -12.51 -0.75
CA TYR A 91 0.87 -11.81 0.51
C TYR A 91 0.91 -12.79 1.70
N SER A 92 1.67 -12.43 2.74
CA SER A 92 1.86 -13.26 3.93
C SER A 92 1.42 -12.58 5.23
N SER A 93 1.56 -11.25 5.36
CA SER A 93 1.17 -10.51 6.57
C SER A 93 1.12 -8.99 6.36
N GLY A 94 0.56 -8.26 7.34
CA GLY A 94 0.59 -6.79 7.36
C GLY A 94 -0.76 -6.09 7.16
N SER A 95 -1.87 -6.82 7.08
CA SER A 95 -3.21 -6.19 7.03
C SER A 95 -3.44 -5.26 8.21
N VAL A 96 -4.09 -4.13 7.95
CA VAL A 96 -4.35 -3.05 8.93
C VAL A 96 -3.06 -2.36 9.40
N SER A 97 -2.00 -2.45 8.59
CA SER A 97 -0.75 -1.72 8.74
C SER A 97 -0.45 -0.91 7.47
N ASN A 98 0.53 -0.02 7.53
CA ASN A 98 1.05 0.68 6.36
C ASN A 98 2.06 -0.17 5.55
N THR A 99 2.40 -1.37 6.00
CA THR A 99 3.37 -2.24 5.33
C THR A 99 2.80 -3.64 5.16
N LEU A 100 2.71 -4.09 3.90
CA LEU A 100 2.33 -5.46 3.55
C LEU A 100 3.59 -6.27 3.23
N THR A 101 3.64 -7.50 3.71
CA THR A 101 4.74 -8.44 3.42
C THR A 101 4.26 -9.49 2.43
N PHE A 102 5.12 -9.77 1.45
CA PHE A 102 4.96 -10.79 0.43
C PHE A 102 6.12 -11.76 0.51
N THR A 103 5.86 -13.03 0.24
CA THR A 103 6.88 -14.08 0.31
C THR A 103 7.02 -14.75 -1.06
N TYR A 104 8.26 -14.88 -1.52
CA TYR A 104 8.62 -15.58 -2.73
C TYR A 104 9.66 -16.66 -2.43
N THR A 105 9.45 -17.88 -2.91
CA THR A 105 10.42 -18.97 -2.83
C THR A 105 11.08 -19.13 -4.18
N VAL A 106 12.41 -19.05 -4.22
CA VAL A 106 13.19 -19.21 -5.44
C VAL A 106 13.01 -20.63 -5.98
N VAL A 107 12.64 -20.76 -7.25
CA VAL A 107 12.47 -22.05 -7.93
C VAL A 107 13.60 -22.26 -8.93
N ALA A 108 13.99 -23.51 -9.17
CA ALA A 108 14.97 -23.84 -10.20
C ALA A 108 14.55 -23.28 -11.57
N GLY A 109 15.51 -22.66 -12.27
CA GLY A 109 15.28 -21.97 -13.55
C GLY A 109 15.03 -20.47 -13.41
N ASP A 110 14.70 -19.98 -12.21
CA ASP A 110 14.59 -18.55 -11.94
C ASP A 110 15.99 -17.93 -11.90
N ASN A 111 16.20 -16.82 -12.60
CA ASN A 111 17.49 -16.12 -12.64
C ASN A 111 17.27 -14.62 -12.83
N SER A 112 17.85 -13.81 -11.95
CA SER A 112 17.86 -12.36 -12.06
C SER A 112 19.18 -11.80 -11.56
N SER A 113 19.82 -10.94 -12.34
CA SER A 113 21.01 -10.20 -11.89
C SER A 113 20.69 -9.17 -10.82
N ASP A 114 19.43 -8.72 -10.76
CA ASP A 114 18.91 -7.86 -9.71
C ASP A 114 17.38 -8.03 -9.66
N LEU A 115 16.85 -8.51 -8.55
CA LEU A 115 15.44 -8.86 -8.43
C LEU A 115 14.57 -7.61 -8.31
N ASP A 116 13.58 -7.48 -9.20
CA ASP A 116 12.54 -6.46 -9.08
C ASP A 116 11.15 -7.06 -9.37
N TYR A 117 10.11 -6.26 -9.19
CA TYR A 117 8.79 -6.53 -9.73
C TYR A 117 8.73 -6.22 -11.24
N LEU A 118 7.74 -6.81 -11.92
CA LEU A 118 7.68 -6.82 -13.38
C LEU A 118 7.52 -5.42 -13.99
N ASN A 119 6.68 -4.58 -13.40
CA ASN A 119 6.35 -3.23 -13.86
C ASN A 119 5.51 -2.49 -12.80
N THR A 120 5.10 -1.25 -13.11
CA THR A 120 4.32 -0.38 -12.22
C THR A 120 2.93 -0.94 -11.84
N THR A 121 2.43 -1.97 -12.54
CA THR A 121 1.13 -2.62 -12.25
C THR A 121 1.29 -4.03 -11.70
N ALA A 122 2.50 -4.44 -11.31
CA ALA A 122 2.77 -5.80 -10.86
C ALA A 122 2.12 -6.18 -9.52
N LEU A 123 1.69 -5.21 -8.71
CA LEU A 123 0.94 -5.45 -7.48
C LEU A 123 -0.54 -5.67 -7.79
N GLN A 124 -0.97 -6.92 -7.70
CA GLN A 124 -2.33 -7.35 -7.97
C GLN A 124 -3.04 -7.67 -6.66
N PRO A 125 -4.19 -7.02 -6.35
CA PRO A 125 -4.84 -7.20 -5.06
C PRO A 125 -5.49 -8.57 -4.90
N VAL A 126 -5.84 -9.25 -6.01
CA VAL A 126 -6.60 -10.53 -6.03
C VAL A 126 -7.69 -10.52 -4.95
N GLY A 127 -8.58 -9.53 -5.00
CA GLY A 127 -9.46 -9.17 -3.89
C GLY A 127 -9.43 -7.66 -3.65
N SER A 128 -9.32 -7.25 -2.38
CA SER A 128 -9.33 -5.83 -2.00
C SER A 128 -8.15 -5.46 -1.09
N ILE A 129 -7.38 -4.47 -1.52
CA ILE A 129 -6.44 -3.71 -0.70
C ILE A 129 -6.96 -2.28 -0.61
N GLY A 130 -7.16 -1.77 0.59
CA GLY A 130 -7.63 -0.40 0.79
C GLY A 130 -7.80 -0.02 2.25
N ASN A 131 -8.14 1.23 2.48
CA ASN A 131 -8.47 1.76 3.80
C ASN A 131 -10.00 1.87 3.94
N PHE A 132 -10.53 1.70 5.15
CA PHE A 132 -11.98 1.85 5.41
C PHE A 132 -12.49 3.27 5.15
N ASP A 133 -11.65 4.28 5.39
CA ASP A 133 -11.98 5.69 5.27
C ASP A 133 -11.78 6.21 3.83
N THR A 134 -10.68 5.83 3.15
CA THR A 134 -10.39 6.30 1.78
C THR A 134 -10.82 5.35 0.66
N GLY A 135 -11.27 4.14 0.99
CA GLY A 135 -11.55 3.08 0.01
C GLY A 135 -10.29 2.39 -0.53
N SER A 136 -10.38 1.81 -1.73
CA SER A 136 -9.30 1.01 -2.35
C SER A 136 -7.97 1.76 -2.38
N ALA A 137 -6.83 1.09 -2.30
CA ALA A 137 -5.52 1.74 -2.46
C ALA A 137 -5.19 2.00 -3.94
N ASN A 138 -4.36 2.99 -4.22
CA ASN A 138 -3.61 3.11 -5.46
C ASN A 138 -2.41 2.16 -5.39
N LEU A 139 -2.43 1.14 -6.25
CA LEU A 139 -1.44 0.06 -6.27
C LEU A 139 -0.35 0.27 -7.33
N THR A 140 -0.31 1.44 -7.97
CA THR A 140 0.77 1.79 -8.89
C THR A 140 2.09 1.82 -8.14
N LEU A 141 3.00 0.93 -8.53
CA LEU A 141 4.36 0.89 -8.04
C LEU A 141 5.21 1.95 -8.75
N VAL A 142 6.33 2.28 -8.13
CA VAL A 142 7.40 3.05 -8.75
C VAL A 142 7.93 2.31 -10.00
N GLU A 143 8.55 3.01 -10.94
CA GLU A 143 9.20 2.32 -12.07
C GLU A 143 10.36 1.45 -11.56
N PRO A 144 10.49 0.19 -12.02
CA PRO A 144 11.66 -0.64 -11.71
C PRO A 144 12.98 0.09 -12.01
N GLY A 145 13.88 0.13 -11.02
CA GLY A 145 15.17 0.83 -11.07
C GLY A 145 15.15 2.27 -10.58
N ALA A 146 13.98 2.86 -10.29
CA ALA A 146 13.87 4.20 -9.72
C ALA A 146 13.78 4.19 -8.18
N GLU A 147 14.04 5.34 -7.56
CA GLU A 147 14.02 5.48 -6.09
C GLU A 147 12.69 5.00 -5.50
N GLY A 148 12.76 4.00 -4.60
CA GLY A 148 11.58 3.35 -4.03
C GLY A 148 11.20 2.02 -4.68
N SER A 149 11.86 1.59 -5.77
CA SER A 149 11.72 0.25 -6.34
C SER A 149 12.57 -0.78 -5.59
N LEU A 150 12.30 -2.08 -5.80
CA LEU A 150 13.03 -3.13 -5.10
C LEU A 150 14.51 -3.17 -5.53
N SER A 151 14.79 -3.12 -6.85
CA SER A 151 16.16 -3.11 -7.38
C SER A 151 16.94 -1.84 -7.05
N PHE A 152 16.27 -0.70 -6.86
CA PHE A 152 16.95 0.49 -6.38
C PHE A 152 17.36 0.35 -4.92
N ASN A 153 16.47 -0.21 -4.10
CA ASN A 153 16.66 -0.29 -2.66
C ASN A 153 17.59 -1.42 -2.23
N LYS A 154 17.64 -2.53 -2.99
CA LYS A 154 18.30 -3.78 -2.62
C LYS A 154 19.04 -4.37 -3.81
N ALA A 155 20.14 -5.06 -3.54
CA ALA A 155 20.92 -5.83 -4.51
C ALA A 155 20.70 -7.33 -4.27
N ILE A 156 19.58 -7.85 -4.76
CA ILE A 156 19.19 -9.26 -4.60
C ILE A 156 19.40 -9.99 -5.91
N VAL A 157 20.37 -10.90 -5.93
CA VAL A 157 20.67 -11.72 -7.11
C VAL A 157 19.99 -13.08 -6.97
N ILE A 158 19.35 -13.58 -8.02
CA ILE A 158 18.89 -14.96 -8.10
C ILE A 158 19.73 -15.68 -9.14
N ASP A 159 20.41 -16.75 -8.72
CA ASP A 159 21.19 -17.60 -9.61
C ASP A 159 20.90 -19.06 -9.29
N THR A 160 20.15 -19.72 -10.16
CA THR A 160 19.81 -21.14 -10.03
C THR A 160 20.54 -22.00 -11.06
N ILE A 161 21.52 -21.46 -11.76
CA ILE A 161 22.30 -22.21 -12.76
C ILE A 161 23.28 -23.12 -12.02
N SER A 162 23.14 -24.43 -12.25
CA SER A 162 24.11 -25.41 -11.78
C SER A 162 25.43 -25.23 -12.53
N PRO A 163 26.59 -25.28 -11.86
CA PRO A 163 27.88 -25.22 -12.53
C PRO A 163 28.05 -26.42 -13.46
N THR A 164 28.50 -26.18 -14.68
CA THR A 164 28.88 -27.24 -15.62
C THR A 164 30.40 -27.44 -15.55
N ILE A 165 30.84 -28.65 -15.22
CA ILE A 165 32.26 -29.00 -15.33
C ILE A 165 32.55 -29.23 -16.81
N SER A 166 33.28 -28.30 -17.44
CA SER A 166 33.93 -28.61 -18.72
C SER A 166 35.06 -29.57 -18.44
N ALA A 167 35.04 -30.75 -19.07
CA ALA A 167 36.07 -31.76 -18.89
C ALA A 167 37.45 -31.15 -19.13
N VAL A 168 38.38 -31.37 -18.20
CA VAL A 168 39.79 -31.08 -18.41
C VAL A 168 40.29 -32.14 -19.39
N ASN A 169 40.51 -31.75 -20.64
CA ASN A 169 41.22 -32.58 -21.59
C ASN A 169 42.68 -32.66 -21.10
N THR A 170 43.07 -33.84 -20.64
CA THR A 170 44.44 -34.20 -20.23
C THR A 170 45.39 -34.27 -21.42
#